data_AF-A0A9N9QGJ8-F1
#
_entry.id   AF-A0A9N9QGJ8-F1
#
_cell.length_a   1.000
_cell.length_b   1.000
_cell.length_c   1.000
_cell.angle_alpha   90.00
_cell.angle_beta   90.00
_cell.angle_gamma   90.00
#
_symmetry.space_group_name_H-M   'P 1'
#
loop_
_entity.id
_entity.type
_entity.pdbx_description
1 polymer ?
#
loop_
_entity_poly.entity_id
_entity_poly.type
_entity_poly.pdbx_seq_one_letter_code
_entity_poly.pdbx_strand_id
1 'polypeptide(L)'
;MADVIYDSIMKRCHLREKILQNRLAMAKQSPDAVGNLVKETSGYVGRVMEEVFYIAKCRAVVVDYRKASECYRELPVIYLNRSLYRTAITHILVEHGTKVECQPLLPVNFKLENNWIEVTPDLKRTTEALELDANDEEDKLSMPSISISPISLNRIYSKEDMESFQKTLLYPNTRKAVTNQVARRIIALDSSDPYHMPNLFSKTEFTNIAHSAVEEVWGFLSKMGK
;
A
#
# COMPACT_ATOMS: atom_id res chain seq x y z
N MET A 1 -26.66 -9.34 -39.20
CA MET A 1 -26.78 -8.24 -38.21
C MET A 1 -27.15 -8.74 -36.82
N ALA A 2 -28.15 -9.64 -36.67
CA ALA A 2 -28.51 -10.24 -35.38
C ALA A 2 -27.37 -11.06 -34.72
N ASP A 3 -26.55 -11.74 -35.52
CA ASP A 3 -25.45 -12.60 -35.03
C ASP A 3 -24.30 -11.80 -34.38
N VAL A 4 -23.98 -10.63 -34.94
CA VAL A 4 -22.96 -9.71 -34.40
C VAL A 4 -23.41 -9.09 -33.08
N ILE A 5 -24.71 -8.78 -32.96
CA ILE A 5 -25.29 -8.25 -31.71
C ILE A 5 -25.23 -9.33 -30.62
N TYR A 6 -25.57 -10.57 -30.97
CA TYR A 6 -25.51 -11.70 -30.05
C TYR A 6 -24.08 -11.95 -29.53
N ASP A 7 -23.09 -11.99 -30.42
CA ASP A 7 -21.67 -12.17 -30.04
C ASP A 7 -21.18 -11.04 -29.12
N SER A 8 -21.53 -9.78 -29.41
CA SER A 8 -21.17 -8.64 -28.56
C SER A 8 -21.77 -8.75 -27.15
N ILE A 9 -23.04 -9.16 -27.04
CA ILE A 9 -23.71 -9.36 -25.76
C ILE A 9 -23.01 -10.46 -24.95
N MET A 10 -22.69 -11.58 -25.59
CA MET A 10 -22.01 -12.70 -24.94
C MET A 10 -20.62 -12.33 -24.45
N LYS A 11 -19.82 -11.65 -25.28
CA LYS A 11 -18.50 -11.13 -24.88
C LYS A 11 -18.58 -10.21 -23.66
N ARG A 12 -19.55 -9.29 -23.64
CA ARG A 12 -19.77 -8.40 -22.50
C ARG A 12 -20.17 -9.16 -21.24
N CYS A 13 -20.96 -10.22 -21.36
CA CYS A 13 -21.35 -11.08 -20.25
C CYS A 13 -20.12 -11.77 -19.65
N HIS A 14 -19.29 -12.42 -20.47
CA HIS A 14 -18.07 -13.09 -20.02
C HIS A 14 -17.06 -12.12 -19.40
N LEU A 15 -16.91 -10.91 -19.96
CA LEU A 15 -16.07 -9.88 -19.37
C LEU A 15 -16.56 -9.49 -17.97
N ARG A 16 -17.87 -9.29 -17.78
CA ARG A 16 -18.45 -8.97 -16.47
C ARG A 16 -18.26 -10.10 -15.46
N GLU A 17 -18.40 -11.35 -15.89
CA GLU A 17 -18.13 -12.52 -15.06
C GLU A 17 -16.68 -12.52 -14.57
N LYS A 18 -15.71 -12.24 -15.46
CA LYS A 18 -14.29 -12.16 -15.10
C LYS A 18 -13.99 -11.00 -14.15
N ILE A 19 -14.58 -9.83 -14.39
CA ILE A 19 -14.46 -8.68 -13.49
C ILE A 19 -14.99 -9.04 -12.09
N LEU A 20 -16.13 -9.75 -12.02
CA LEU A 20 -16.71 -10.17 -10.75
C LEU A 20 -15.81 -11.19 -10.02
N GLN A 21 -15.29 -12.19 -10.73
CA GLN A 21 -14.35 -13.17 -10.18
C GLN A 21 -13.10 -12.47 -9.60
N ASN A 22 -12.54 -11.50 -10.31
CA ASN A 22 -11.39 -10.72 -9.85
C ASN A 22 -11.72 -9.90 -8.60
N ARG A 23 -12.87 -9.23 -8.58
CA ARG A 23 -13.34 -8.46 -7.40
C ARG A 23 -13.51 -9.36 -6.17
N LEU A 24 -14.12 -10.53 -6.33
CA LEU A 24 -14.29 -11.50 -5.23
C LEU A 24 -12.96 -12.05 -4.72
N ALA A 25 -12.02 -12.34 -5.63
CA ALA A 25 -10.67 -12.76 -5.23
C ALA A 25 -9.94 -11.68 -4.42
N MET A 26 -10.06 -10.41 -4.82
CA MET A 26 -9.46 -9.27 -4.11
C MET A 26 -10.14 -8.95 -2.78
N ALA A 27 -11.43 -9.27 -2.62
CA ALA A 27 -12.20 -8.90 -1.44
C ALA A 27 -11.63 -9.50 -0.14
N LYS A 28 -11.01 -10.69 -0.21
CA LYS A 28 -10.36 -11.30 0.96
C LYS A 28 -9.13 -10.53 1.44
N GLN A 29 -8.40 -9.91 0.52
CA GLN A 29 -7.16 -9.21 0.84
C GLN A 29 -7.40 -7.72 1.16
N SER A 30 -8.31 -7.08 0.42
CA SER A 30 -8.54 -5.63 0.49
C SER A 30 -10.04 -5.34 0.41
N PRO A 31 -10.84 -5.75 1.41
CA PRO A 31 -12.29 -5.67 1.34
C PRO A 31 -12.79 -4.22 1.23
N ASP A 32 -12.16 -3.27 1.92
CA ASP A 32 -12.54 -1.85 1.84
C ASP A 32 -12.32 -1.27 0.43
N ALA A 33 -11.20 -1.60 -0.20
CA ALA A 33 -10.92 -1.15 -1.57
C ALA A 33 -11.93 -1.74 -2.57
N VAL A 34 -12.27 -3.02 -2.43
CA VAL A 34 -13.29 -3.67 -3.27
C VAL A 34 -14.68 -3.07 -3.03
N GLY A 35 -15.02 -2.73 -1.78
CA GLY A 35 -16.28 -2.04 -1.46
C GLY A 35 -16.46 -0.75 -2.26
N ASN A 36 -15.41 0.08 -2.33
CA ASN A 36 -15.41 1.28 -3.14
C ASN A 36 -15.47 0.99 -4.64
N LEU A 37 -14.75 -0.03 -5.13
CA LEU A 37 -14.80 -0.42 -6.56
C LEU A 37 -16.18 -0.90 -6.99
N VAL A 38 -16.92 -1.57 -6.10
CA VAL A 38 -18.30 -2.02 -6.36
C VAL A 38 -19.28 -0.84 -6.32
N LYS A 39 -19.02 0.18 -5.50
CA LYS A 39 -19.86 1.39 -5.38
C LYS A 39 -19.43 2.55 -6.26
N GLU A 40 -18.30 2.40 -6.95
CA GLU A 40 -17.69 3.39 -7.85
C GLU A 40 -17.40 4.74 -7.16
N THR A 41 -17.20 4.74 -5.83
CA THR A 41 -16.89 5.94 -5.05
C THR A 41 -16.30 5.57 -3.68
N SER A 42 -15.62 6.53 -3.05
CA SER A 42 -15.01 6.36 -1.72
C SER A 42 -16.02 6.46 -0.56
N GLY A 43 -15.60 6.10 0.65
CA GLY A 43 -16.44 6.14 1.84
C GLY A 43 -17.33 4.91 2.06
N TYR A 44 -16.95 3.76 1.50
CA TYR A 44 -17.55 2.47 1.84
C TYR A 44 -16.53 1.56 2.52
N VAL A 45 -16.98 0.87 3.57
CA VAL A 45 -16.24 -0.25 4.17
C VAL A 45 -16.75 -1.55 3.58
N GLY A 46 -15.83 -2.46 3.32
CA GLY A 46 -16.12 -3.83 2.94
C GLY A 46 -15.72 -4.78 4.06
N ARG A 47 -16.50 -5.82 4.32
CA ARG A 47 -16.12 -6.89 5.25
C ARG A 47 -16.54 -8.24 4.68
N VAL A 48 -15.60 -9.16 4.60
CA VAL A 48 -15.89 -10.55 4.27
C VAL A 48 -16.13 -11.29 5.58
N MET A 49 -17.31 -11.89 5.72
CA MET A 49 -17.64 -12.81 6.80
C MET A 49 -17.92 -14.16 6.15
N GLU A 50 -16.92 -15.04 6.19
CA GLU A 50 -16.92 -16.33 5.48
C GLU A 50 -17.30 -16.19 4.01
N GLU A 51 -18.49 -16.63 3.62
CA GLU A 51 -18.97 -16.63 2.24
C GLU A 51 -19.64 -15.31 1.82
N VAL A 52 -19.88 -14.39 2.75
CA VAL A 52 -20.65 -13.16 2.50
C VAL A 52 -19.77 -11.92 2.54
N PHE A 53 -19.88 -11.09 1.50
CA PHE A 53 -19.23 -9.78 1.43
C PHE A 53 -20.23 -8.65 1.73
N TYR A 54 -20.07 -8.02 2.89
CA TYR A 54 -20.86 -6.86 3.32
C TYR A 54 -20.21 -5.57 2.87
N ILE A 55 -21.02 -4.63 2.39
CA ILE A 55 -20.60 -3.28 2.04
C ILE A 55 -21.47 -2.28 2.79
N ALA A 56 -20.86 -1.42 3.61
CA ALA A 56 -21.57 -0.39 4.36
C ALA A 56 -21.04 1.01 4.03
N LYS A 57 -21.96 1.98 3.93
CA LYS A 57 -21.62 3.39 3.65
C LYS A 57 -21.21 4.09 4.95
N CYS A 58 -20.07 4.76 4.93
CA CYS A 58 -19.63 5.61 6.02
C CYS A 58 -20.37 6.96 6.02
N ARG A 59 -20.56 7.53 7.20
CA ARG A 59 -21.02 8.90 7.35
C ARG A 59 -19.89 9.87 6.97
N ALA A 60 -20.19 10.81 6.09
CA ALA A 60 -19.24 11.88 5.74
C ALA A 60 -19.08 12.85 6.92
N VAL A 61 -17.83 13.22 7.20
CA VAL A 61 -17.44 14.15 8.26
C VAL A 61 -16.32 15.05 7.76
N VAL A 62 -16.27 16.28 8.27
CA VAL A 62 -15.17 17.23 8.01
C VAL A 62 -14.09 17.02 9.08
N VAL A 63 -12.83 17.04 8.66
CA VAL A 63 -11.67 16.84 9.51
C VAL A 63 -10.60 17.87 9.20
N ASP A 64 -9.79 18.21 10.19
CA ASP A 64 -8.68 19.15 10.03
C ASP A 64 -7.38 18.39 9.81
N TYR A 65 -6.54 18.87 8.90
CA TYR A 65 -5.19 18.33 8.73
C TYR A 65 -4.38 18.56 10.00
N ARG A 66 -3.62 17.53 10.41
CA ARG A 66 -2.69 17.61 11.52
C ARG A 66 -1.28 17.40 11.02
N LYS A 67 -0.40 18.37 11.27
CA LYS A 67 1.03 18.16 11.05
C LYS A 67 1.54 17.07 11.99
N ALA A 68 2.27 16.11 11.44
CA ALA A 68 2.95 15.07 12.20
C ALA A 68 4.47 15.24 12.07
N SER A 69 5.21 14.85 13.11
CA SER A 69 6.68 14.82 13.08
C SER A 69 7.22 13.58 12.36
N GLU A 70 6.35 12.60 12.09
CA GLU A 70 6.69 11.31 11.47
C GLU A 70 5.80 11.10 10.23
N CYS A 71 6.23 10.22 9.33
CA CYS A 71 5.52 9.91 8.10
C CYS A 71 4.59 8.70 8.27
N TYR A 72 3.41 8.79 7.66
CA TYR A 72 2.37 7.76 7.72
C TYR A 72 1.80 7.50 6.33
N ARG A 73 1.33 6.28 6.08
CA ARG A 73 0.62 5.96 4.81
C ARG A 73 -0.75 6.62 4.73
N GLU A 74 -1.35 6.87 5.87
CA GLU A 74 -2.63 7.53 6.04
C GLU A 74 -2.41 9.01 6.41
N LEU A 75 -3.31 9.87 5.96
CA LEU A 75 -3.22 11.31 6.22
C LEU A 75 -3.55 11.60 7.69
N PRO A 76 -2.64 12.18 8.50
CA PRO A 76 -2.93 12.51 9.88
C PRO A 76 -3.93 13.66 9.98
N VAL A 77 -4.98 13.48 10.77
CA VAL A 77 -6.09 14.43 10.90
C VAL A 77 -6.56 14.58 12.35
N ILE A 78 -7.35 15.62 12.61
CA ILE A 78 -8.10 15.81 13.86
C ILE A 78 -9.59 15.74 13.56
N TYR A 79 -10.30 14.96 14.36
CA TYR A 79 -11.76 14.88 14.34
C TYR A 79 -12.28 14.77 15.77
N LEU A 80 -13.23 15.62 16.16
CA LEU A 80 -13.77 15.69 17.53
C LEU A 80 -12.67 15.77 18.61
N ASN A 81 -11.66 16.61 18.39
CA ASN A 81 -10.48 16.77 19.26
C ASN A 81 -9.67 15.49 19.48
N ARG A 82 -9.82 14.48 18.61
CA ARG A 82 -9.03 13.26 18.61
C ARG A 82 -8.11 13.23 17.41
N SER A 83 -6.86 12.84 17.65
CA SER A 83 -5.89 12.56 16.60
C SER A 83 -6.22 11.23 15.94
N LEU A 84 -6.60 11.27 14.66
CA LEU A 84 -6.93 10.11 13.85
C LEU A 84 -6.12 10.14 12.54
N TYR A 85 -6.37 9.16 11.68
CA TYR A 85 -5.75 9.07 10.36
C TYR A 85 -6.81 8.77 9.30
N ARG A 86 -6.65 9.33 8.11
CA ARG A 86 -7.54 9.10 6.97
C ARG A 86 -6.84 8.26 5.92
N THR A 87 -7.43 7.13 5.55
CA THR A 87 -6.89 6.28 4.49
C THR A 87 -6.85 7.00 3.13
N ALA A 88 -5.83 6.73 2.33
CA ALA A 88 -5.62 7.38 1.03
C ALA A 88 -6.67 6.98 -0.01
N ILE A 89 -6.97 5.68 -0.11
CA ILE A 89 -7.87 5.13 -1.14
C ILE A 89 -9.33 5.26 -0.72
N THR A 90 -9.64 4.89 0.53
CA THR A 90 -11.03 4.75 0.97
C THR A 90 -11.61 5.98 1.65
N HIS A 91 -10.76 6.93 2.04
CA HIS A 91 -11.14 8.16 2.77
C HIS A 91 -11.83 7.88 4.10
N ILE A 92 -11.53 6.74 4.73
CA ILE A 92 -12.09 6.31 6.01
C ILE A 92 -11.15 6.74 7.14
N LEU A 93 -11.74 7.16 8.26
CA LEU A 93 -10.99 7.46 9.48
C LEU A 93 -10.65 6.19 10.25
N VAL A 94 -9.40 6.06 10.64
CA VAL A 94 -8.85 4.99 11.46
C VAL A 94 -8.08 5.58 12.63
N GLU A 95 -8.05 4.85 13.75
CA GLU A 95 -7.42 5.32 14.98
C GLU A 95 -5.89 5.24 14.91
N HIS A 96 -5.36 4.28 14.15
CA HIS A 96 -3.94 4.02 14.04
C HIS A 96 -3.45 4.24 12.61
N GLY A 97 -2.41 5.05 12.48
CA GLY A 97 -1.68 5.23 11.25
C GLY A 97 -0.55 4.22 11.12
N THR A 98 -0.30 3.78 9.91
CA THR A 98 0.83 2.96 9.54
C THR A 98 2.05 3.85 9.37
N LYS A 99 2.91 3.89 10.39
CA LYS A 99 4.18 4.61 10.33
C LYS A 99 5.08 4.06 9.21
N VAL A 100 5.69 4.95 8.45
CA VAL A 100 6.67 4.64 7.40
C VAL A 100 7.89 5.53 7.54
N GLU A 101 8.99 5.09 6.95
CA GLU A 101 10.17 5.93 6.81
C GLU A 101 9.84 7.14 5.93
N CYS A 102 10.28 8.32 6.35
CA CYS A 102 10.13 9.52 5.54
C CYS A 102 11.09 9.44 4.34
N GLN A 103 10.57 9.15 3.16
CA GLN A 103 11.37 8.90 1.97
C GLN A 103 11.14 9.98 0.91
N PRO A 104 12.11 10.88 0.64
CA PRO A 104 11.95 11.97 -0.33
C PRO A 104 11.80 11.48 -1.78
N LEU A 105 12.30 10.28 -2.11
CA LEU A 105 12.15 9.69 -3.46
C LEU A 105 10.86 8.90 -3.67
N LEU A 106 10.19 8.52 -2.58
CA LEU A 106 8.95 7.75 -2.61
C LEU A 106 7.96 8.38 -1.61
N PRO A 107 7.58 9.64 -1.85
CA PRO A 107 6.68 10.34 -0.96
C PRO A 107 5.30 9.70 -0.92
N VAL A 108 4.61 9.87 0.21
CA VAL A 108 3.20 9.49 0.32
C VAL A 108 2.36 10.60 -0.30
N ASN A 109 1.72 10.29 -1.42
CA ASN A 109 0.89 11.23 -2.16
C ASN A 109 -0.60 10.99 -1.90
N PHE A 110 -1.36 12.08 -1.79
CA PHE A 110 -2.81 12.06 -1.63
C PHE A 110 -3.47 12.94 -2.69
N LYS A 111 -4.58 12.47 -3.26
CA LYS A 111 -5.49 13.30 -4.04
C LYS A 111 -6.51 13.93 -3.09
N LEU A 112 -6.38 15.24 -2.87
CA LEU A 112 -7.36 16.04 -2.11
C LEU A 112 -8.17 16.86 -3.11
N GLU A 113 -9.45 16.51 -3.27
CA GLU A 113 -10.31 17.09 -4.30
C GLU A 113 -9.64 16.93 -5.68
N ASN A 114 -9.16 18.02 -6.27
CA ASN A 114 -8.48 18.04 -7.56
C ASN A 114 -6.97 18.33 -7.44
N ASN A 115 -6.40 18.34 -6.24
CA ASN A 115 -4.99 18.64 -6.03
C ASN A 115 -4.24 17.42 -5.50
N TRP A 116 -3.09 17.15 -6.11
CA TRP A 116 -2.13 16.20 -5.57
C TRP A 116 -1.24 16.88 -4.54
N ILE A 117 -1.18 16.29 -3.36
CA ILE A 117 -0.29 16.72 -2.28
C ILE A 117 0.63 15.58 -1.89
N GLU A 118 1.86 15.95 -1.58
CA GLU A 118 2.86 15.11 -0.93
C GLU A 118 2.86 15.42 0.57
N VAL A 119 2.99 14.39 1.41
CA VAL A 119 3.15 14.54 2.87
C VAL A 119 4.36 13.76 3.36
N THR A 120 5.53 14.40 3.34
CA THR A 120 6.79 13.79 3.78
C THR A 120 7.79 14.84 4.32
N PRO A 121 7.90 15.01 5.65
CA PRO A 121 6.81 15.10 6.62
C PRO A 121 6.00 16.42 6.46
N ASP A 122 6.54 17.38 5.72
CA ASP A 122 5.88 18.63 5.40
C ASP A 122 4.94 18.46 4.22
N LEU A 123 3.84 19.20 4.26
CA LEU A 123 2.86 19.23 3.19
C LEU A 123 3.39 20.06 2.02
N LYS A 124 3.46 19.45 0.84
CA LYS A 124 3.90 20.10 -0.40
C LYS A 124 2.92 19.80 -1.52
N ARG A 125 2.75 20.73 -2.45
CA ARG A 125 2.06 20.43 -3.72
C ARG A 125 2.98 19.58 -4.58
N THR A 126 2.41 18.61 -5.28
CA THR A 126 3.15 17.73 -6.19
C THR A 126 2.47 17.67 -7.54
N THR A 127 3.15 17.08 -8.52
CA THR A 127 2.60 16.85 -9.86
C THR A 127 1.53 15.77 -9.84
N GLU A 128 0.62 15.82 -10.80
CA GLU A 128 -0.43 14.82 -10.92
C GLU A 128 0.14 13.44 -11.28
N ALA A 129 -0.52 12.38 -10.78
CA ALA A 129 -0.17 11.02 -11.16
C ALA A 129 -0.55 10.76 -12.62
N LEU A 130 0.23 9.90 -13.29
CA LEU A 130 -0.12 9.38 -14.61
C LEU A 130 -1.43 8.58 -14.50
N GLU A 131 -2.47 9.00 -15.22
CA GLU A 131 -3.70 8.22 -15.36
C GLU A 131 -3.49 7.13 -16.41
N LEU A 132 -3.89 5.91 -16.08
CA LEU A 132 -3.83 4.77 -16.99
C LEU A 132 -5.16 4.63 -17.73
N ASP A 133 -5.14 4.49 -19.06
CA ASP A 133 -6.34 4.19 -19.84
C ASP A 133 -6.48 2.67 -20.02
N ALA A 134 -7.67 2.14 -19.77
CA ALA A 134 -7.97 0.73 -19.98
C ALA A 134 -7.91 0.31 -21.46
N ASN A 135 -7.90 1.28 -22.38
CA ASN A 135 -7.75 1.06 -23.82
C ASN A 135 -6.31 1.18 -24.29
N ASP A 136 -5.37 1.54 -23.42
CA ASP A 136 -3.95 1.54 -23.78
C ASP A 136 -3.50 0.11 -24.09
N GLU A 137 -2.81 -0.07 -25.21
CA GLU A 137 -2.17 -1.34 -25.55
C GLU A 137 -1.15 -1.70 -24.46
N GLU A 138 -1.06 -2.97 -24.06
CA GLU A 138 -0.15 -3.41 -22.99
C GLU A 138 1.30 -2.95 -23.22
N ASP A 139 1.73 -2.81 -24.48
CA ASP A 139 3.05 -2.31 -24.87
C ASP A 139 3.24 -0.79 -24.70
N LYS A 140 2.14 -0.01 -24.63
CA LYS A 140 2.16 1.44 -24.33
C LYS A 140 2.16 1.75 -22.85
N LEU A 141 1.86 0.78 -21.99
CA LEU A 141 2.17 0.81 -20.56
C LEU A 141 3.68 0.71 -20.29
N SER A 142 4.52 1.25 -21.20
CA SER A 142 5.92 1.61 -20.98
C SER A 142 5.99 2.63 -19.83
N MET A 143 5.76 2.14 -18.61
CA MET A 143 6.03 2.87 -17.38
C MET A 143 7.44 3.41 -17.53
N PRO A 144 7.66 4.73 -17.41
CA PRO A 144 8.99 5.29 -17.54
C PRO A 144 9.88 4.52 -16.56
N SER A 145 10.85 3.79 -17.11
CA SER A 145 11.77 3.03 -16.29
C SER A 145 12.56 4.07 -15.50
N ILE A 146 12.25 4.18 -14.21
CA ILE A 146 13.03 5.03 -13.31
C ILE A 146 14.40 4.36 -13.20
N SER A 147 15.31 4.74 -14.10
CA SER A 147 16.70 4.36 -13.97
C SER A 147 17.20 5.01 -12.70
N ILE A 148 17.59 4.20 -11.71
CA ILE A 148 18.13 4.66 -10.42
C ILE A 148 19.55 5.24 -10.63
N SER A 149 20.17 4.96 -11.79
CA SER A 149 21.56 5.32 -12.11
C SER A 149 21.84 6.82 -12.29
N PRO A 150 21.01 7.64 -12.98
CA PRO A 150 21.26 9.07 -13.16
C PRO A 150 20.98 9.91 -11.91
N ILE A 151 20.10 9.44 -11.02
CA ILE A 151 19.66 10.20 -9.83
C ILE A 151 20.77 10.24 -8.78
N SER A 152 21.55 9.16 -8.65
CA SER A 152 22.69 9.08 -7.72
C SER A 152 23.91 9.91 -8.19
N LEU A 153 24.06 10.13 -9.49
CA LEU A 153 25.21 10.83 -10.07
C LEU A 153 25.20 12.34 -9.81
N ASN A 154 24.02 12.95 -9.66
CA ASN A 154 23.90 14.40 -9.47
C ASN A 154 24.10 14.87 -8.02
N ARG A 155 24.39 13.96 -7.06
CA ARG A 155 24.57 14.27 -5.62
C ARG A 155 23.42 15.02 -4.93
N ILE A 156 22.24 15.07 -5.55
CA ILE A 156 21.04 15.71 -4.96
C ILE A 156 20.52 14.90 -3.78
N TYR A 157 20.77 13.58 -3.80
CA TYR A 157 20.41 12.66 -2.73
C TYR A 157 21.66 12.05 -2.09
N SER A 158 21.60 11.86 -0.77
CA SER A 158 22.68 11.23 -0.02
C SER A 158 22.75 9.72 -0.32
N LYS A 159 23.87 9.08 0.05
CA LYS A 159 23.97 7.61 -0.07
C LYS A 159 22.95 6.93 0.84
N GLU A 160 22.74 7.52 2.00
CA GLU A 160 21.79 7.08 3.01
C GLU A 160 20.35 7.12 2.46
N ASP A 161 19.99 8.16 1.70
CA ASP A 161 18.68 8.24 1.03
C ASP A 161 18.51 7.13 -0.01
N MET A 162 19.55 6.82 -0.79
CA MET A 162 19.51 5.74 -1.80
C MET A 162 19.35 4.37 -1.14
N GLU A 163 20.10 4.09 -0.08
CA GLU A 163 20.01 2.83 0.65
C GLU A 163 18.64 2.69 1.31
N SER A 164 18.12 3.76 1.93
CA SER A 164 16.78 3.78 2.51
C SER A 164 15.71 3.56 1.45
N PHE A 165 15.86 4.15 0.26
CA PHE A 165 14.95 3.97 -0.86
C PHE A 165 14.93 2.51 -1.35
N GLN A 166 16.10 1.91 -1.57
CA GLN A 166 16.22 0.50 -1.94
C GLN A 166 15.57 -0.43 -0.90
N LYS A 167 15.85 -0.21 0.39
CA LYS A 167 15.24 -0.96 1.49
C LYS A 167 13.71 -0.82 1.49
N THR A 168 13.20 0.39 1.28
CA THR A 168 11.77 0.66 1.23
C THR A 168 11.09 -0.06 0.06
N LEU A 169 11.71 -0.06 -1.12
CA LEU A 169 11.21 -0.73 -2.32
C LEU A 169 11.15 -2.25 -2.15
N LEU A 170 12.15 -2.84 -1.48
CA LEU A 170 12.26 -4.28 -1.27
C LEU A 170 11.47 -4.79 -0.06
N TYR A 171 11.05 -3.91 0.84
CA TYR A 171 10.34 -4.27 2.08
C TYR A 171 9.12 -5.19 1.87
N PRO A 172 8.25 -5.00 0.86
CA PRO A 172 7.12 -5.91 0.64
C PRO A 172 7.52 -7.38 0.45
N ASN A 173 8.70 -7.63 -0.15
CA ASN A 173 9.20 -8.98 -0.41
C ASN A 173 9.69 -9.65 0.88
N THR A 174 10.29 -8.88 1.79
CA THR A 174 10.80 -9.40 3.06
C THR A 174 9.72 -9.48 4.12
N ARG A 175 8.65 -8.68 4.02
CA ARG A 175 7.60 -8.58 5.03
C ARG A 175 7.03 -9.93 5.44
N LYS A 176 6.70 -10.82 4.49
CA LYS A 176 6.13 -12.14 4.79
C LYS A 176 7.08 -13.00 5.62
N ALA A 177 8.36 -13.04 5.24
CA ALA A 177 9.39 -13.77 5.97
C ALA A 177 9.55 -13.24 7.39
N VAL A 178 9.64 -11.91 7.55
CA VAL A 178 9.72 -11.25 8.86
C VAL A 178 8.49 -11.55 9.71
N THR A 179 7.28 -11.41 9.17
CA THR A 179 6.05 -11.70 9.93
C THR A 179 5.94 -13.16 10.36
N ASN A 180 6.38 -14.11 9.51
CA ASN A 180 6.39 -15.52 9.85
C ASN A 180 7.40 -15.81 10.96
N GLN A 181 8.59 -15.21 10.91
CA GLN A 181 9.59 -15.36 11.98
C GLN A 181 9.12 -14.76 13.30
N VAL A 182 8.50 -13.57 13.27
CA VAL A 182 7.89 -12.95 14.46
C VAL A 182 6.80 -13.84 15.04
N ALA A 183 5.87 -14.32 14.21
CA ALA A 183 4.80 -15.21 14.64
C ALA A 183 5.33 -16.51 15.26
N ARG A 184 6.33 -17.15 14.64
CA ARG A 184 6.98 -18.36 15.19
C ARG A 184 7.60 -18.13 16.56
N ARG A 185 8.22 -16.97 16.79
CA ARG A 185 8.81 -16.62 18.09
C ARG A 185 7.73 -16.44 19.15
N ILE A 186 6.63 -15.75 18.82
CA ILE A 186 5.49 -15.58 19.73
C ILE A 186 4.88 -16.94 20.10
N ILE A 187 4.66 -17.82 19.12
CA ILE A 187 4.14 -19.18 19.35
C ILE A 187 5.11 -20.01 20.21
N ALA A 188 6.42 -19.89 19.99
CA ALA A 188 7.42 -20.59 20.79
C ALA A 188 7.44 -20.10 22.24
N LEU A 189 7.18 -18.81 22.49
CA LEU A 189 7.14 -18.23 23.84
C LEU A 189 5.88 -18.63 24.61
N ASP A 190 4.76 -18.88 23.93
CA ASP A 190 3.53 -19.40 24.55
C ASP A 190 3.74 -20.80 25.20
N SER A 191 4.83 -21.50 24.83
CA SER A 191 5.26 -22.75 25.48
C SER A 191 6.19 -22.56 26.69
N SER A 192 6.62 -21.33 26.99
CA SER A 192 7.52 -20.99 28.10
C SER A 192 7.11 -19.68 28.78
N ASP A 193 6.36 -19.83 29.88
CA ASP A 193 6.04 -18.81 30.91
C ASP A 193 5.27 -17.54 30.45
N PRO A 194 3.97 -17.39 30.79
CA PRO A 194 3.10 -16.32 30.30
C PRO A 194 3.39 -14.90 30.83
N TYR A 195 4.42 -14.69 31.67
CA TYR A 195 4.64 -13.41 32.37
C TYR A 195 5.93 -12.65 32.01
N HIS A 196 6.74 -13.12 31.06
CA HIS A 196 7.97 -12.41 30.65
C HIS A 196 7.91 -11.86 29.21
N MET A 197 7.28 -10.68 29.06
CA MET A 197 7.22 -9.92 27.79
C MET A 197 8.15 -8.68 27.66
N PRO A 198 9.19 -8.41 28.47
CA PRO A 198 10.18 -7.40 28.11
C PRO A 198 11.35 -8.06 27.36
N ASN A 199 11.50 -7.73 26.07
CA ASN A 199 12.58 -8.16 25.14
C ASN A 199 12.30 -9.40 24.27
N LEU A 200 11.16 -9.40 23.58
CA LEU A 200 10.84 -10.40 22.53
C LEU A 200 11.96 -10.52 21.47
N PHE A 201 12.61 -9.40 21.18
CA PHE A 201 13.75 -9.27 20.28
C PHE A 201 14.68 -8.17 20.77
N SER A 202 15.98 -8.44 20.77
CA SER A 202 16.99 -7.39 20.89
C SER A 202 17.06 -6.57 19.60
N LYS A 203 17.51 -5.31 19.69
CA LYS A 203 17.72 -4.43 18.53
C LYS A 203 18.63 -5.08 17.48
N THR A 204 19.61 -5.88 17.93
CA THR A 204 20.57 -6.60 17.09
C THR A 204 19.96 -7.81 16.36
N GLU A 205 19.06 -8.56 17.01
CA GLU A 205 18.33 -9.66 16.35
C GLU A 205 17.42 -9.13 15.24
N PHE A 206 16.71 -8.02 15.47
CA PHE A 206 15.89 -7.38 14.45
C PHE A 206 16.71 -6.93 13.23
N THR A 207 17.89 -6.32 13.46
CA THR A 207 18.75 -5.89 12.36
C THR A 207 19.29 -7.06 11.55
N ASN A 208 19.65 -8.17 12.21
CA ASN A 208 20.18 -9.36 11.53
C ASN A 208 19.12 -10.08 10.68
N ILE A 209 17.87 -10.14 11.17
CA ILE A 209 16.74 -10.69 10.42
C ILE A 209 16.44 -9.82 9.20
N ALA A 210 16.40 -8.50 9.38
CA ALA A 210 16.15 -7.58 8.27
C ALA A 210 17.24 -7.65 7.20
N HIS A 211 18.52 -7.71 7.61
CA HIS A 211 19.65 -7.78 6.68
C HIS A 211 19.66 -9.07 5.87
N SER A 212 19.50 -10.22 6.53
CA SER A 212 19.54 -11.53 5.85
C SER A 212 18.39 -11.69 4.83
N ALA A 213 17.19 -11.21 5.16
CA ALA A 213 16.06 -11.24 4.23
C ALA A 213 16.27 -10.32 3.00
N VAL A 214 16.91 -9.16 3.18
CA VAL A 214 17.23 -8.25 2.07
C VAL A 214 18.33 -8.83 1.18
N GLU A 215 19.39 -9.40 1.76
CA GLU A 215 20.49 -10.02 1.01
C GLU A 215 20.02 -11.22 0.18
N GLU A 216 19.16 -12.07 0.72
CA GLU A 216 18.61 -13.23 0.00
C GLU A 216 17.80 -12.79 -1.24
N VAL A 217 16.94 -11.78 -1.08
CA VAL A 217 16.11 -11.25 -2.16
C VAL A 217 16.94 -10.48 -3.19
N TRP A 218 17.88 -9.64 -2.75
CA TRP A 218 18.73 -8.85 -3.65
C TRP A 218 19.76 -9.71 -4.39
N GLY A 219 20.34 -10.70 -3.72
CA GLY A 219 21.22 -11.70 -4.31
C GLY A 219 20.52 -12.55 -5.37
N PHE A 220 19.21 -12.79 -5.22
CA PHE A 220 18.39 -13.44 -6.23
C PHE A 220 18.07 -12.51 -7.42
N LEU A 221 17.62 -11.27 -7.17
CA LEU A 221 17.27 -10.31 -8.23
C LEU A 221 18.47 -9.89 -9.08
N SER A 222 19.64 -9.68 -8.46
CA SER A 222 20.89 -9.35 -9.16
C SER A 222 21.41 -10.48 -10.06
N LYS A 223 21.02 -11.74 -9.79
CA LYS A 223 21.34 -12.89 -10.67
C LYS A 223 20.39 -13.03 -11.85
N MET A 224 19.17 -12.50 -11.77
CA MET A 224 18.20 -12.52 -12.89
C MET A 224 18.37 -11.34 -13.86
N GLY A 225 19.24 -10.37 -13.53
CA GLY A 225 19.60 -9.25 -14.39
C GLY A 225 20.87 -9.47 -15.22
N LYS A 226 21.34 -10.72 -15.36
CA LYS A 226 22.44 -11.12 -16.26
C LYS A 226 21.95 -12.12 -17.29
#